data_AF-A0A7C3QC74-F1
#
_entry.id   AF-A0A7C3QC74-F1
#
_cell.length_a   1.000
_cell.length_b   1.000
_cell.length_c   1.000
_cell.angle_alpha   90.00
_cell.angle_beta   90.00
_cell.angle_gamma   90.00
#
_symmetry.space_group_name_H-M   'P 1'
#
loop_
_entity.id
_entity.type
_entity.pdbx_description
1 polymer ?
#
loop_
_entity_poly.entity_id
_entity_poly.type
_entity_poly.pdbx_seq_one_letter_code
_entity_poly.pdbx_strand_id
1 'polypeptide(L)'
;MFNKNDKILVAVSGGKDSSALAYALHLLSYDFEGLYIDLEIKDYSEICRESIKRLFDRIGKKLNIIKVSDYDIKVQKIKIDQFALFVVL
;
A
#
# COMPACT_ATOMS: atom_id res chain seq x y z
N MET A 1 13.94 15.81 -6.31
CA MET A 1 12.68 15.52 -5.59
C MET A 1 12.87 15.56 -4.08
N PHE A 2 13.87 14.88 -3.49
CA PHE A 2 14.11 14.92 -2.04
C PHE A 2 15.60 15.04 -1.71
N ASN A 3 15.92 15.66 -0.58
CA ASN A 3 17.24 15.68 0.02
C ASN A 3 17.41 14.51 0.99
N LYS A 4 18.66 14.18 1.34
CA LYS A 4 18.96 13.07 2.27
C LYS A 4 18.45 13.29 3.69
N ASN A 5 18.21 14.54 4.07
CA ASN A 5 17.77 14.92 5.40
C ASN A 5 16.24 15.07 5.47
N ASP A 6 15.52 14.91 4.35
CA ASP A 6 14.06 14.99 4.35
C ASP A 6 13.48 13.74 5.00
N LYS A 7 12.46 13.92 5.84
CA LYS A 7 11.65 12.80 6.36
C LYS A 7 10.57 12.46 5.34
N ILE A 8 10.68 11.27 4.75
CA ILE A 8 9.79 10.84 3.68
C ILE A 8 8.70 9.91 4.25
N LEU A 9 7.45 10.12 3.84
CA LEU A 9 6.37 9.17 4.09
C LEU A 9 5.99 8.49 2.76
N VAL A 10 6.09 7.17 2.71
CA VAL A 10 5.85 6.38 1.50
C VAL A 10 4.53 5.65 1.62
N ALA A 11 3.57 5.98 0.76
CA ALA A 11 2.35 5.21 0.63
C ALA A 11 2.66 3.84 -0.01
N VAL A 12 2.38 2.78 0.73
CA VAL A 12 2.63 1.40 0.33
C VAL A 12 1.32 0.63 0.29
N SER A 13 1.04 -0.02 -0.82
CA SER A 13 -0.23 -0.74 -1.05
C SER A 13 -0.11 -2.25 -0.85
N GLY A 14 1.11 -2.77 -0.63
CA GLY A 14 1.42 -4.19 -0.74
C GLY A 14 1.62 -4.67 -2.19
N GLY A 15 1.50 -3.78 -3.18
CA GLY A 15 1.89 -4.05 -4.56
C GLY A 15 3.41 -4.00 -4.76
N LYS A 16 3.89 -4.54 -5.89
CA LYS A 16 5.32 -4.63 -6.21
C LYS A 16 6.00 -3.27 -6.32
N ASP A 17 5.34 -2.28 -6.93
CA ASP A 17 5.96 -1.00 -7.29
C ASP A 17 6.23 -0.14 -6.04
N SER A 18 5.24 -0.02 -5.16
CA SER A 18 5.39 0.72 -3.91
C SER A 18 6.32 0.00 -2.92
N SER A 19 6.32 -1.34 -2.91
CA SER A 19 7.27 -2.14 -2.13
C SER A 19 8.71 -1.98 -2.62
N ALA A 20 8.92 -2.00 -3.94
CA ALA A 20 10.22 -1.78 -4.55
C ALA A 20 10.75 -0.37 -4.28
N LEU A 21 9.87 0.65 -4.32
CA LEU A 21 10.22 2.02 -3.95
C LEU A 21 10.69 2.11 -2.49
N ALA A 22 9.93 1.55 -1.55
CA ALA A 22 10.32 1.53 -0.13
C ALA A 22 11.67 0.82 0.07
N TYR A 23 11.89 -0.31 -0.61
CA TYR A 23 13.15 -1.04 -0.56
C TYR A 23 14.32 -0.23 -1.16
N ALA A 24 14.10 0.45 -2.28
CA ALA A 24 15.11 1.32 -2.89
C ALA A 24 15.49 2.50 -1.98
N LEU A 25 14.51 3.13 -1.32
CA LEU A 25 14.78 4.20 -0.35
C LEU A 25 15.62 3.68 0.84
N HIS A 26 15.36 2.45 1.28
CA HIS A 26 16.18 1.79 2.30
C HIS A 26 17.63 1.57 1.82
N LEU A 27 17.83 0.98 0.63
CA LEU A 27 19.18 0.77 0.07
C LEU A 27 19.96 2.08 -0.10
N LEU A 28 19.27 3.16 -0.46
CA LEU A 28 19.85 4.48 -0.62
C LEU A 28 20.01 5.23 0.72
N SER A 29 19.67 4.61 1.86
CA SER A 29 19.80 5.19 3.21
C SER A 29 19.03 6.50 3.38
N TYR A 30 17.81 6.59 2.84
CA TYR A 30 16.90 7.70 3.15
C TYR A 30 16.22 7.50 4.52
N ASP A 31 15.89 8.60 5.19
CA ASP A 31 15.01 8.60 6.34
C ASP A 31 13.55 8.57 5.88
N PHE A 32 12.84 7.48 6.18
CA PHE A 32 11.46 7.32 5.74
C PHE A 32 10.66 6.37 6.64
N GLU A 33 9.36 6.58 6.61
CA GLU A 33 8.36 5.67 7.17
C GLU A 33 7.37 5.22 6.08
N GLY A 34 6.73 4.08 6.32
CA GLY A 34 5.65 3.57 5.47
C GLY A 34 4.28 4.00 5.96
N LEU A 35 3.35 4.14 5.03
CA LEU A 35 1.92 4.27 5.29
C LEU A 35 1.17 3.22 4.47
N TYR A 36 0.50 2.28 5.14
CA TYR A 36 -0.43 1.33 4.54
C TYR A 36 -1.87 1.71 4.94
N ILE A 37 -2.72 1.92 3.94
CA ILE A 37 -4.16 2.13 4.14
C ILE A 37 -4.86 0.79 3.93
N ASP A 38 -5.35 0.21 5.01
CA ASP A 38 -6.13 -1.02 4.98
C ASP A 38 -7.57 -0.70 4.57
N LEU A 39 -7.92 -1.08 3.34
CA LEU A 39 -9.26 -0.93 2.78
C LEU A 39 -10.25 -1.98 3.30
N GLU A 40 -9.78 -2.96 4.09
CA GLU A 40 -10.57 -4.04 4.67
C GLU A 40 -11.36 -4.87 3.65
N ILE A 41 -10.84 -4.97 2.42
CA ILE A 41 -11.37 -5.83 1.38
C ILE A 41 -11.01 -7.27 1.74
N LYS A 42 -12.02 -8.10 1.99
CA LYS A 42 -11.87 -9.51 2.37
C LYS A 42 -10.87 -10.24 1.44
N ASP A 43 -10.00 -11.04 2.05
CA ASP A 43 -8.90 -11.83 1.46
C ASP A 43 -7.77 -10.99 0.80
N TYR A 44 -8.10 -9.90 0.13
CA TYR A 44 -7.14 -9.04 -0.56
C TYR A 44 -6.31 -8.18 0.41
N SER A 45 -6.98 -7.43 1.29
CA SER A 45 -6.31 -6.54 2.23
C SER A 45 -5.40 -7.30 3.19
N GLU A 46 -5.79 -8.52 3.58
CA GLU A 46 -4.98 -9.34 4.49
C GLU A 46 -3.63 -9.73 3.88
N ILE A 47 -3.64 -10.25 2.66
CA ILE A 47 -2.42 -10.62 1.92
C ILE A 47 -1.52 -9.40 1.73
N CYS A 48 -2.09 -8.27 1.32
CA CYS A 48 -1.34 -7.02 1.12
C CYS A 48 -0.71 -6.52 2.43
N ARG A 49 -1.48 -6.52 3.51
CA ARG A 49 -1.03 -6.07 4.85
C ARG A 49 0.10 -6.95 5.38
N GLU A 50 -0.01 -8.27 5.25
CA GLU A 50 1.05 -9.18 5.68
C GLU A 50 2.33 -9.01 4.86
N SER A 51 2.18 -8.89 3.55
CA SER A 51 3.31 -8.67 2.64
C SER A 51 4.11 -7.43 3.04
N ILE A 52 3.40 -6.32 3.30
CA ILE A 52 4.06 -5.06 3.63
C ILE A 52 4.63 -5.04 5.06
N LYS A 53 3.95 -5.69 6.02
CA LYS A 53 4.51 -5.89 7.37
C LYS A 53 5.85 -6.62 7.31
N ARG A 54 5.89 -7.75 6.60
CA ARG A 54 7.13 -8.52 6.42
C ARG A 54 8.26 -7.70 5.79
N LEU A 55 7.95 -6.86 4.80
CA LEU A 55 8.94 -5.97 4.21
C LEU A 55 9.51 -4.98 5.23
N PHE A 56 8.64 -4.27 5.94
CA PHE A 56 9.02 -3.21 6.89
C PHE A 56 9.76 -3.78 8.12
N ASP A 57 9.34 -4.94 8.60
CA ASP A 57 10.05 -5.69 9.65
C ASP A 57 11.47 -6.06 9.19
N ARG A 58 11.62 -6.53 7.94
CA ARG A 58 12.92 -6.93 7.38
C ARG A 58 13.90 -5.77 7.20
N ILE A 59 13.41 -4.61 6.77
CA ILE A 59 14.26 -3.42 6.54
C ILE A 59 14.41 -2.53 7.78
N GLY A 60 13.76 -2.88 8.89
CA GLY A 60 13.83 -2.15 10.16
C GLY A 60 13.27 -0.72 10.08
N LYS A 61 12.20 -0.52 9.29
CA LYS A 61 11.54 0.80 9.14
C LYS A 61 10.16 0.77 9.76
N LYS A 62 9.69 1.92 10.24
CA LYS A 62 8.35 2.06 10.82
C LYS A 62 7.28 1.99 9.72
N LEU A 63 6.24 1.21 9.98
CA LEU A 63 5.05 1.11 9.15
C LEU A 63 3.83 1.60 9.93
N ASN A 64 3.20 2.67 9.44
CA ASN A 64 1.94 3.18 9.96
C ASN A 64 0.79 2.48 9.21
N ILE A 65 -0.18 1.94 9.95
CA ILE A 65 -1.35 1.28 9.36
C ILE A 65 -2.60 2.06 9.77
N ILE A 66 -3.38 2.50 8.80
CA ILE A 66 -4.67 3.15 8.99
C ILE A 66 -5.76 2.26 8.39
N LYS A 67 -6.86 2.02 9.11
CA LYS A 67 -8.02 1.32 8.57
C LYS A 67 -9.06 2.32 8.10
N VAL A 68 -9.71 2.04 6.98
CA VAL A 68 -10.79 2.91 6.49
C VAL A 68 -12.03 2.90 7.39
N SER A 69 -12.28 1.80 8.11
CA SER A 69 -13.35 1.75 9.13
C SER A 69 -13.16 2.71 10.28
N ASP A 70 -11.92 3.14 10.58
CA ASP A 70 -11.65 4.17 11.60
C ASP A 70 -12.30 5.53 11.25
N TYR A 71 -12.73 5.70 10.00
CA TYR A 71 -13.36 6.91 9.45
C TYR A 71 -14.80 6.66 8.95
N ASP A 72 -15.45 5.57 9.38
CA ASP A 72 -16.81 5.19 8.95
C ASP A 72 -16.94 4.91 7.43
N ILE A 73 -15.83 4.61 6.75
CA ILE A 73 -15.81 4.29 5.32
C ILE A 73 -15.82 2.77 5.12
N LYS A 74 -16.65 2.28 4.21
CA LYS A 74 -16.68 0.88 3.78
C LYS A 74 -16.33 0.75 2.30
N VAL A 75 -15.26 0.01 2.00
CA VAL A 75 -14.84 -0.29 0.64
C VAL A 75 -15.16 -1.75 0.32
N GLN A 76 -15.84 -1.99 -0.81
CA GLN A 76 -16.18 -3.33 -1.26
C GLN A 76 -15.68 -3.55 -2.68
N LYS A 77 -15.24 -4.77 -2.96
CA LYS A 77 -14.82 -5.17 -4.30
C LYS A 77 -16.07 -5.36 -5.17
N ILE A 78 -16.19 -4.55 -6.21
CA ILE A 78 -17.23 -4.70 -7.24
C ILE A 78 -16.66 -5.58 -8.36
N LYS A 79 -17.35 -6.66 -8.73
CA LYS A 79 -17.07 -7.38 -9.98
C LYS A 79 -17.76 -6.65 -11.13
N ILE A 80 -16.98 -6.15 -12.08
CA ILE A 80 -17.53 -5.56 -13.31
C ILE A 80 -17.71 -6.71 -14.31
N ASP A 81 -18.79 -7.47 -14.16
CA ASP A 81 -19.16 -8.55 -15.10
C ASP A 81 -20.22 -8.08 -16.13
N GLN A 82 -20.52 -6.77 -16.24
CA GLN A 82 -21.69 -6.26 -16.98
C GLN A 82 -21.45 -5.20 -18.06
N PHE A 83 -20.20 -4.90 -18.45
CA PHE A 83 -19.90 -3.90 -19.50
C PHE A 83 -19.39 -4.48 -20.83
N ALA A 84 -19.42 -5.80 -21.01
CA ALA A 84 -18.92 -6.44 -22.24
C ALA A 84 -19.93 -6.52 -23.40
N LEU A 85 -21.18 -6.03 -23.27
CA LEU A 85 -22.25 -6.29 -24.26
C LEU A 85 -22.74 -5.08 -25.08
N PHE A 86 -21.98 -3.97 -25.18
CA PHE A 86 -22.44 -2.79 -25.94
C PHE A 86 -21.41 -2.16 -26.90
N VAL A 87 -20.43 -2.92 -27.39
CA VAL A 87 -19.54 -2.46 -28.47
C VAL A 87 -19.44 -3.50 -29.58
N VAL A 88 -20.59 -3.97 -30.08
CA VAL A 88 -20.76 -4.50 -31.45
C VAL A 88 -22.25 -4.33 -31.84
N LEU A 89 -22.67 -3.10 -32.14
CA LEU A 89 -23.82 -2.82 -33.01
C LEU A 89 -23.47 -1.58 -33.84
#